data_AF-A0A2D9BAB9-F1
#
_entry.id   AF-A0A2D9BAB9-F1
#
_cell.length_a   1.000
_cell.length_b   1.000
_cell.length_c   1.000
_cell.angle_alpha   90.00
_cell.angle_beta   90.00
_cell.angle_gamma   90.00
#
_symmetry.space_group_name_H-M   'P 1'
#
loop_
_entity.id
_entity.type
_entity.pdbx_description
1 polymer ?
#
loop_
_entity_poly.entity_id
_entity_poly.type
_entity_poly.pdbx_seq_one_letter_code
_entity_poly.pdbx_strand_id
1 'polypeptide(L)'
;MCFIVYKVQKKIRPNLWGFFMLKYISIFIVLIFFTTEITAQKVLEKQFDASNFERLVIESDDVFTITISAQKTDNINVRTHIEGEHHESVVLNTSEAGKTLTLSTGYSPFFEKENDKLAAHKLIAIDMLITVPENLSVEIRSKIASVTGKGTYENFLWP
;
A
#
# COMPACT_ATOMS: atom_id res chain seq x y z
N MET A 1 -63.73 -4.51 -62.38
CA MET A 1 -64.01 -4.65 -60.94
C MET A 1 -62.87 -5.43 -60.30
N CYS A 2 -62.25 -4.85 -59.27
CA CYS A 2 -61.29 -5.43 -58.32
C CYS A 2 -59.94 -5.99 -58.83
N PHE A 3 -58.87 -5.20 -58.68
CA PHE A 3 -57.48 -5.70 -58.59
C PHE A 3 -57.25 -6.19 -57.16
N ILE A 4 -57.03 -7.50 -56.98
CA ILE A 4 -56.64 -8.07 -55.68
C ILE A 4 -55.11 -8.02 -55.59
N VAL A 5 -54.60 -7.13 -54.74
CA VAL A 5 -53.18 -7.04 -54.39
C VAL A 5 -52.85 -8.17 -53.42
N TYR A 6 -52.13 -9.20 -53.88
CA TYR A 6 -51.58 -10.23 -52.99
C TYR A 6 -50.33 -9.69 -52.27
N LYS A 7 -50.45 -9.44 -50.96
CA LYS A 7 -49.34 -9.04 -50.10
C LYS A 7 -48.56 -10.29 -49.67
N VAL A 8 -47.42 -10.56 -50.31
CA VAL A 8 -46.50 -11.64 -49.89
C VAL A 8 -45.88 -11.27 -48.55
N GLN A 9 -46.32 -11.93 -47.48
CA GLN A 9 -45.70 -11.83 -46.15
C GLN A 9 -44.46 -12.73 -46.10
N LYS A 10 -43.27 -12.17 -46.28
CA LYS A 10 -42.01 -12.90 -46.16
C LYS A 10 -41.75 -13.20 -44.68
N LYS A 11 -42.14 -14.40 -44.23
CA LYS A 11 -41.89 -14.89 -42.86
C LYS A 11 -40.39 -15.15 -42.67
N ILE A 12 -39.68 -14.17 -42.12
CA ILE A 12 -38.27 -14.29 -41.73
C ILE A 12 -38.21 -15.30 -40.58
N ARG A 13 -37.67 -16.51 -40.84
CA ARG A 13 -37.40 -17.48 -39.77
C ARG A 13 -36.13 -17.03 -39.03
N PRO A 14 -36.16 -16.88 -37.70
CA PRO A 14 -34.94 -16.57 -36.96
C PRO A 14 -33.95 -17.72 -37.11
N ASN A 15 -32.69 -17.39 -37.40
CA ASN A 15 -31.58 -18.32 -37.49
C ASN A 15 -31.29 -18.89 -36.09
N LEU A 16 -31.75 -20.12 -35.83
CA LEU A 16 -31.60 -20.81 -34.54
C LEU A 16 -30.13 -20.87 -34.06
N TRP A 17 -29.18 -20.90 -35.00
CA TRP A 17 -27.73 -20.84 -34.74
C TRP A 17 -27.25 -19.48 -34.19
N GLY A 18 -27.83 -18.36 -34.64
CA GLY A 18 -27.48 -17.03 -34.15
C GLY A 18 -27.90 -16.80 -32.70
N PHE A 19 -29.06 -17.34 -32.32
CA PHE A 19 -29.54 -17.31 -30.92
C PHE A 19 -28.66 -18.16 -29.99
N PHE A 20 -28.18 -19.32 -30.44
CA PHE A 20 -27.23 -20.13 -29.67
C PHE A 20 -25.89 -19.41 -29.50
N MET A 21 -25.35 -18.82 -30.58
CA MET A 21 -24.10 -18.04 -30.54
C MET A 21 -24.20 -16.82 -29.60
N LEU A 22 -25.31 -16.07 -29.61
CA LEU A 22 -25.51 -14.94 -28.69
C LEU A 22 -25.54 -15.39 -27.21
N LYS A 23 -26.10 -16.57 -26.92
CA LYS A 23 -26.12 -17.11 -25.55
C LYS A 23 -24.71 -17.42 -25.04
N TYR A 24 -23.86 -18.04 -25.87
CA TYR A 24 -22.48 -18.34 -25.49
C TYR A 24 -21.62 -17.08 -25.35
N ILE A 25 -21.84 -16.09 -26.22
CA ILE A 25 -21.17 -14.78 -26.10
C ILE A 25 -21.59 -14.07 -24.81
N SER A 26 -22.88 -14.10 -24.46
CA SER A 26 -23.36 -13.52 -23.20
C SER A 26 -22.77 -14.23 -21.98
N ILE A 27 -22.61 -15.56 -22.01
CA ILE A 27 -21.94 -16.33 -20.95
C ILE A 27 -20.46 -15.94 -20.83
N PHE A 28 -19.76 -15.77 -21.96
CA PHE A 28 -18.35 -15.39 -21.98
C PHE A 28 -18.13 -13.97 -21.43
N ILE A 29 -19.02 -13.03 -21.75
CA ILE A 29 -18.99 -11.66 -21.21
C ILE A 29 -19.22 -11.69 -19.69
N VAL A 30 -20.18 -12.47 -19.18
CA VAL A 30 -20.41 -12.62 -17.73
C VAL A 30 -19.19 -13.20 -17.01
N LEU A 31 -18.46 -14.13 -17.64
CA LEU A 31 -17.26 -14.75 -17.06
C LEU A 31 -16.09 -13.76 -16.89
N ILE A 32 -15.97 -12.78 -17.80
CA ILE A 32 -14.90 -11.76 -17.76
C ILE A 32 -15.12 -10.74 -16.62
N PHE A 33 -16.37 -10.53 -16.18
CA PHE A 33 -16.67 -9.58 -15.10
C PHE A 33 -16.34 -10.08 -13.68
N PHE A 34 -15.83 -11.31 -13.51
CA PHE A 34 -15.57 -11.91 -12.19
C PHE A 34 -14.13 -11.81 -11.68
N THR A 35 -13.23 -11.08 -12.34
CA THR A 35 -11.87 -10.91 -11.83
C THR A 35 -11.78 -9.71 -10.87
N THR A 36 -11.90 -9.97 -9.57
CA THR A 36 -11.51 -9.01 -8.53
C THR A 36 -10.12 -9.35 -8.04
N GLU A 37 -9.15 -8.45 -8.23
CA GLU A 37 -7.83 -8.58 -7.60
C GLU A 37 -7.91 -8.02 -6.18
N ILE A 38 -7.52 -8.83 -5.20
CA ILE A 38 -7.41 -8.42 -3.79
C ILE A 38 -5.94 -8.03 -3.58
N THR A 39 -5.68 -6.73 -3.43
CA THR A 39 -4.35 -6.25 -3.02
C THR A 39 -4.23 -6.33 -1.50
N ALA A 40 -3.17 -6.98 -1.04
CA ALA A 40 -2.83 -7.11 0.38
C ALA A 40 -1.83 -5.99 0.75
N GLN A 41 -2.36 -4.80 1.05
CA GLN A 41 -1.58 -3.62 1.45
C GLN A 41 -2.15 -2.98 2.73
N LYS A 42 -1.27 -2.45 3.58
CA LYS A 42 -1.63 -1.72 4.80
C LYS A 42 -0.90 -0.38 4.84
N VAL A 43 -1.62 0.66 5.20
CA VAL A 43 -1.05 2.00 5.45
C VAL A 43 -1.23 2.34 6.92
N LEU A 44 -0.14 2.73 7.57
CA LEU A 44 -0.12 3.28 8.92
C LEU A 44 0.21 4.76 8.85
N GLU A 45 -0.55 5.59 9.55
CA GLU A 45 -0.28 7.03 9.66
C GLU A 45 -0.22 7.44 11.12
N LYS A 46 0.84 8.16 11.49
CA LYS A 46 0.98 8.80 12.80
C LYS A 46 1.46 10.24 12.61
N GLN A 47 0.93 11.12 13.44
CA GLN A 47 1.32 12.52 13.51
C GLN A 47 1.67 12.86 14.96
N PHE A 48 2.76 13.61 15.12
CA PHE A 48 3.23 14.10 16.41
C PHE A 48 3.46 15.60 16.33
N ASP A 49 3.18 16.30 17.43
CA ASP A 49 3.57 17.69 17.60
C ASP A 49 5.09 17.75 17.80
N ALA A 50 5.79 18.43 16.88
CA ALA A 50 7.24 18.49 16.88
C ALA A 50 7.81 19.39 17.98
N SER A 51 7.00 20.27 18.59
CA SER A 51 7.46 21.20 19.63
C SER A 51 8.07 20.52 20.86
N ASN A 52 7.72 19.25 21.09
CA ASN A 52 8.20 18.45 22.21
C ASN A 52 9.53 17.72 21.94
N PHE A 53 10.01 17.72 20.69
CA PHE A 53 11.13 16.88 20.26
C PHE A 53 12.23 17.71 19.58
N GLU A 54 13.48 17.40 19.91
CA GLU A 54 14.67 17.94 19.24
C GLU A 54 15.33 16.88 18.34
N ARG A 55 15.06 15.59 18.61
CA ARG A 55 15.63 14.46 17.89
C ARG A 55 14.59 13.42 17.53
N LEU A 56 14.64 12.96 16.28
CA LEU A 56 13.95 11.79 15.77
C LEU A 56 14.97 10.66 15.53
N VAL A 57 14.73 9.51 16.14
CA VAL A 57 15.50 8.28 15.90
C VAL A 57 14.59 7.27 15.21
N ILE A 58 15.01 6.73 14.08
CA ILE A 58 14.32 5.64 13.38
C ILE A 58 15.18 4.38 13.51
N GLU A 59 14.67 3.36 14.19
CA GLU A 59 15.37 2.11 14.46
C GLU A 59 14.56 0.93 13.94
N SER A 60 14.94 0.40 12.78
CA SER A 60 14.26 -0.75 12.19
C SER A 60 15.13 -1.49 11.18
N ASP A 61 15.22 -2.81 11.36
CA ASP A 61 15.87 -3.72 10.42
C ASP A 61 14.90 -4.33 9.41
N ASP A 62 13.60 -4.05 9.51
CA ASP A 62 12.57 -4.60 8.62
C ASP A 62 12.15 -3.59 7.53
N VAL A 63 12.53 -2.31 7.66
CA VAL A 63 12.19 -1.25 6.70
C VAL A 63 13.18 -1.24 5.54
N PHE A 64 12.66 -1.37 4.32
CA PHE A 64 13.47 -1.38 3.10
C PHE A 64 13.72 0.02 2.54
N THR A 65 12.74 0.91 2.63
CA THR A 65 12.88 2.28 2.12
C THR A 65 12.49 3.30 3.16
N ILE A 66 13.33 4.31 3.37
CA ILE A 66 13.02 5.46 4.22
C ILE A 66 13.20 6.72 3.37
N THR A 67 12.10 7.43 3.14
CA THR A 67 12.12 8.76 2.54
C THR A 67 11.78 9.79 3.59
N ILE A 68 12.73 10.67 3.89
CA ILE A 68 12.52 11.80 4.80
C ILE A 68 12.50 13.10 4.00
N SER A 69 11.56 13.97 4.35
CA SER A 69 11.46 15.33 3.84
C SER A 69 11.45 16.31 5.00
N ALA A 70 12.44 17.20 5.05
CA ALA A 70 12.39 18.37 5.91
C ALA A 70 11.55 19.46 5.24
N GLN A 71 10.60 20.03 5.98
CA GLN A 71 9.67 21.07 5.52
C GLN A 71 9.42 22.09 6.64
N LYS A 72 8.93 23.28 6.28
CA LYS A 72 8.45 24.27 7.26
C LYS A 72 7.10 23.81 7.82
N THR A 73 7.15 22.98 8.84
CA THR A 73 6.00 22.42 9.54
C THR A 73 6.31 22.25 11.02
N ASP A 74 5.28 22.31 11.86
CA ASP A 74 5.38 22.10 13.30
C ASP A 74 5.07 20.65 13.70
N ASN A 75 4.93 19.75 12.72
CA ASN A 75 4.53 18.37 12.95
C ASN A 75 5.55 17.38 12.40
N ILE A 76 5.67 16.24 13.06
CA ILE A 76 6.32 15.05 12.54
C ILE A 76 5.22 14.13 12.01
N ASN A 77 5.20 13.92 10.69
CA ASN A 77 4.25 13.03 10.04
C ASN A 77 4.97 11.77 9.56
N VAL A 78 4.44 10.61 9.92
CA VAL A 78 4.96 9.30 9.56
C VAL A 78 3.87 8.54 8.84
N ARG A 79 4.13 8.18 7.59
CA ARG A 79 3.29 7.28 6.79
C ARG A 79 4.11 6.03 6.45
N THR A 80 3.62 4.87 6.82
CA THR A 80 4.28 3.59 6.54
C THR A 80 3.40 2.76 5.62
N HIS A 81 3.91 2.42 4.45
CA HIS A 81 3.29 1.51 3.50
C HIS A 81 3.85 0.11 3.70
N ILE A 82 2.98 -0.88 3.85
CA ILE A 82 3.36 -2.27 4.12
C ILE A 82 2.65 -3.14 3.09
N GLU A 83 3.42 -3.87 2.29
CA GLU A 83 2.92 -4.86 1.33
C GLU A 83 3.51 -6.22 1.63
N GLY A 84 2.77 -7.28 1.29
CA GLY A 84 3.24 -8.66 1.42
C GLY A 84 2.43 -9.47 2.42
N GLU A 85 2.84 -10.73 2.60
CA GLU A 85 2.14 -11.63 3.52
C GLU A 85 2.30 -11.14 4.96
N HIS A 86 1.22 -11.19 5.74
CA HIS A 86 1.18 -10.74 7.14
C HIS A 86 1.34 -9.23 7.36
N HIS A 87 1.11 -8.39 6.34
CA HIS A 87 1.10 -6.92 6.48
C HIS A 87 0.23 -6.43 7.66
N GLU A 88 -0.86 -7.13 7.95
CA GLU A 88 -1.82 -6.81 9.01
C GLU A 88 -1.20 -6.81 10.41
N SER A 89 -0.20 -7.67 10.61
CA SER A 89 0.47 -7.85 11.90
C SER A 89 1.57 -6.84 12.17
N VAL A 90 2.05 -6.12 11.15
CA VAL A 90 3.10 -5.10 11.30
C VAL A 90 2.56 -3.88 12.04
N VAL A 91 3.32 -3.40 13.02
CA VAL A 91 2.98 -2.24 13.85
C VAL A 91 4.11 -1.21 13.85
N LEU A 92 3.75 0.06 13.98
CA LEU A 92 4.68 1.17 14.20
C LEU A 92 4.76 1.47 15.71
N ASN A 93 5.86 1.06 16.32
CA ASN A 93 6.17 1.30 17.72
C ASN A 93 6.78 2.69 17.90
N THR A 94 6.41 3.34 19.00
CA THR A 94 6.79 4.73 19.31
C THR A 94 7.20 4.79 20.77
N SER A 95 8.37 5.34 21.05
CA SER A 95 8.87 5.56 22.40
C SER A 95 9.36 6.99 22.54
N GLU A 96 9.03 7.62 23.66
CA GLU A 96 9.42 8.99 23.96
C GLU A 96 10.33 8.98 25.19
N ALA A 97 11.53 9.54 25.04
CA ALA A 97 12.50 9.66 26.12
C ALA A 97 13.12 11.06 26.10
N GLY A 98 12.73 11.90 27.05
CA GLY A 98 13.11 13.32 27.07
C GLY A 98 12.61 14.03 25.80
N LYS A 99 13.51 14.65 25.05
CA LYS A 99 13.21 15.34 23.78
C LYS A 99 13.50 14.48 22.54
N THR A 100 13.55 13.16 22.71
CA THR A 100 13.80 12.21 21.62
C THR A 100 12.56 11.36 21.36
N LEU A 101 12.08 11.38 20.12
CA LEU A 101 11.08 10.45 19.61
C LEU A 101 11.80 9.29 18.90
N THR A 102 11.54 8.07 19.33
CA THR A 102 12.07 6.85 18.69
C THR A 102 10.94 6.11 17.99
N LEU A 103 11.12 5.86 16.69
CA LEU A 103 10.23 5.08 15.84
C LEU A 103 10.89 3.73 15.54
N SER A 104 10.15 2.65 15.72
CA SER A 104 10.57 1.32 15.30
C SER A 104 9.42 0.53 14.70
N THR A 105 9.73 -0.45 13.88
CA THR A 105 8.73 -1.42 13.41
C THR A 105 8.81 -2.69 14.21
N GLY A 106 7.68 -3.38 14.33
CA GLY A 106 7.63 -4.70 14.91
C GLY A 106 6.38 -5.44 14.47
N TYR A 107 6.12 -6.57 15.10
CA TYR A 107 4.93 -7.36 14.87
C TYR A 107 4.04 -7.36 16.12
N SER A 108 2.74 -7.44 15.90
CA SER A 108 1.75 -7.64 16.96
C SER A 108 2.13 -8.86 17.81
N PRO A 109 1.95 -8.83 19.14
CA PRO A 109 2.29 -9.95 20.01
C PRO A 109 1.52 -11.25 19.70
N PHE A 110 0.44 -11.17 18.94
CA PHE A 110 -0.34 -12.32 18.47
C PHE A 110 0.18 -12.92 17.15
N PHE A 111 1.26 -12.37 16.59
CA PHE A 111 1.89 -12.88 15.39
C PHE A 111 2.86 -14.01 15.73
N GLU A 112 2.50 -15.24 15.37
CA GLU A 112 3.43 -16.37 15.40
C GLU A 112 4.21 -16.39 14.08
N LYS A 113 5.51 -16.08 14.15
CA LYS A 113 6.39 -16.21 13.00
C LYS A 113 6.52 -17.69 12.66
N GLU A 114 5.91 -18.12 11.56
CA GLU A 114 6.09 -19.48 11.07
C GLU A 114 7.58 -19.72 10.80
N ASN A 115 8.14 -20.70 11.51
CA ASN A 115 9.57 -21.02 11.51
C ASN A 115 9.93 -21.87 10.27
N ASP A 116 9.38 -21.52 9.11
CA ASP A 116 9.72 -22.16 7.86
C ASP A 116 11.02 -21.54 7.33
N LYS A 117 12.03 -22.39 7.15
CA LYS A 117 13.38 -22.01 6.69
C LYS A 117 13.34 -21.41 5.28
N LEU A 118 12.22 -21.55 4.56
CA LEU A 118 11.92 -20.91 3.28
C LEU A 118 11.08 -19.62 3.41
N ALA A 119 10.34 -19.43 4.50
CA ALA A 119 9.52 -18.24 4.78
C ALA A 119 10.26 -17.16 5.60
N ALA A 120 11.42 -17.47 6.18
CA ALA A 120 12.25 -16.51 6.92
C ALA A 120 12.70 -15.28 6.08
N HIS A 121 12.55 -15.35 4.75
CA HIS A 121 12.77 -14.25 3.81
C HIS A 121 11.52 -13.94 2.96
N LYS A 122 10.31 -14.29 3.42
CA LYS A 122 9.10 -13.89 2.69
C LYS A 122 8.99 -12.37 2.75
N LEU A 123 9.16 -11.76 1.57
CA LEU A 123 9.31 -10.31 1.41
C LEU A 123 8.06 -9.59 1.90
N ILE A 124 8.16 -8.93 3.06
CA ILE A 124 7.29 -7.81 3.38
C ILE A 124 8.04 -6.55 2.93
N ALA A 125 7.46 -5.80 2.01
CA ALA A 125 8.01 -4.51 1.61
C ALA A 125 7.45 -3.44 2.55
N ILE A 126 8.33 -2.82 3.33
CA ILE A 126 7.97 -1.73 4.24
C ILE A 126 8.66 -0.45 3.76
N ASP A 127 7.85 0.53 3.37
CA ASP A 127 8.28 1.85 2.95
C ASP A 127 7.81 2.90 3.95
N MET A 128 8.74 3.72 4.45
CA MET A 128 8.45 4.80 5.39
C MET A 128 8.64 6.16 4.75
N LEU A 129 7.58 6.97 4.76
CA LEU A 129 7.55 8.36 4.32
C LEU A 129 7.41 9.24 5.55
N ILE A 130 8.40 10.09 5.77
CA ILE A 130 8.50 10.91 6.98
C ILE A 130 8.63 12.37 6.57
N THR A 131 7.79 13.23 7.16
CA THR A 131 7.94 14.68 7.07
C THR A 131 8.31 15.21 8.45
N VAL A 132 9.37 16.00 8.51
CA VAL A 132 9.89 16.61 9.74
C VAL A 132 10.05 18.13 9.57
N PRO A 133 10.07 18.89 10.68
CA PRO A 133 10.54 20.27 10.67
C PRO A 133 12.01 20.37 10.22
N GLU A 134 12.41 21.52 9.67
CA GLU A 134 13.81 21.79 9.25
C GLU A 134 14.81 21.79 10.43
N ASN A 135 14.36 22.09 11.64
CA ASN A 135 15.16 22.19 12.87
C ASN A 135 15.14 20.91 13.73
N LEU A 136 14.83 19.76 13.13
CA LEU A 136 14.82 18.48 13.84
C LEU A 136 16.08 17.68 13.48
N SER A 137 16.79 17.18 14.49
CA SER A 137 17.88 16.23 14.27
C SER A 137 17.31 14.86 13.93
N VAL A 138 17.75 14.25 12.83
CA VAL A 138 17.28 12.92 12.40
C VAL A 138 18.45 11.93 12.41
N GLU A 139 18.23 10.80 13.07
CA GLU A 139 19.15 9.68 13.13
C GLU A 139 18.43 8.42 12.67
N ILE A 140 19.04 7.66 11.76
CA ILE A 140 18.46 6.44 11.21
C ILE A 140 19.42 5.29 11.50
N ARG A 141 18.88 4.22 12.09
CA ARG A 141 19.58 2.99 12.47
C ARG A 141 18.87 1.82 11.79
N SER A 142 19.45 1.33 10.71
CA SER A 142 18.94 0.15 10.00
C SER A 142 20.07 -0.59 9.34
N LYS A 143 19.98 -1.92 9.29
CA LYS A 143 20.93 -2.76 8.55
C LYS A 143 20.71 -2.80 7.04
N ILE A 144 19.46 -2.60 6.58
CA ILE A 144 19.08 -2.88 5.19
C ILE A 144 18.35 -1.74 4.48
N ALA A 145 17.96 -0.68 5.19
CA ALA A 145 17.17 0.39 4.61
C ALA A 145 17.96 1.20 3.56
N SER A 146 17.30 1.49 2.44
CA SER A 146 17.70 2.55 1.52
C SER A 146 17.09 3.87 1.99
N VAL A 147 17.94 4.85 2.24
CA VAL A 147 17.53 6.14 2.80
C VAL A 147 17.65 7.26 1.76
N THR A 148 16.57 8.01 1.59
CA THR A 148 16.53 9.24 0.78
C THR A 148 16.10 10.43 1.63
N GLY A 149 16.99 11.40 1.82
CA GLY A 149 16.67 12.68 2.47
C GLY A 149 16.44 13.80 1.45
N LYS A 150 15.38 14.59 1.65
CA LYS A 150 15.08 15.80 0.85
C LYS A 150 14.88 17.03 1.75
N GLY A 151 15.41 18.19 1.37
CA GLY A 151 15.25 19.44 2.14
C GLY A 151 16.44 19.77 3.03
N THR A 152 16.26 20.76 3.91
CA THR A 152 17.30 21.28 4.81
C THR A 152 17.14 20.67 6.19
N TYR A 153 18.20 20.05 6.70
CA TYR A 153 18.23 19.39 8.01
C TYR A 153 19.23 20.10 8.93
N GLU A 154 18.95 20.14 10.22
CA GLU A 154 19.95 20.55 11.21
C GLU A 154 21.09 19.51 11.30
N ASN A 155 20.74 18.23 11.41
CA ASN A 155 21.69 17.14 11.40
C ASN A 155 21.03 15.87 10.87
N PHE A 156 21.68 15.20 9.92
CA PHE A 156 21.20 13.99 9.27
C PHE A 156 22.28 12.89 9.39
N LEU A 157 22.03 11.89 10.23
CA LEU A 157 22.97 10.80 10.49
C LEU A 157 22.41 9.46 9.98
N TRP A 158 23.19 8.82 9.09
CA TRP A 158 22.95 7.48 8.56
C TRP A 158 24.30 6.74 8.50
N PRO A 159 24.46 5.61 9.24
CA PRO A 159 25.69 4.82 9.27
C PRO A 159 25.88 3.90 8.06
#